data_AF-A0A8T6N9V4-F1
#
_entry.id   AF-A0A8T6N9V4-F1
#
_cell.length_a   1.000
_cell.length_b   1.000
_cell.length_c   1.000
_cell.angle_alpha   90.00
_cell.angle_beta   90.00
_cell.angle_gamma   90.00
#
_symmetry.space_group_name_H-M   'P 1'
#
loop_
_entity.id
_entity.type
_entity.pdbx_description
1 polymer ?
#
loop_
_entity_poly.entity_id
_entity_poly.type
_entity_poly.pdbx_seq_one_letter_code
_entity_poly.pdbx_strand_id
1 'polypeptide(L)'
;MIIENAEESRPERRLFLNESDNSRTGIPNSLAIHDRGLATLIGNTSKDSTGKSLSPTMRKDIERLRIWDARSKTKNNEKNLRSAFIELDKLKDKLTLS
;
A
#
# COMPACT_ATOMS: atom_id res chain seq x y z
N MET A 1 -1.44 -8.03 -38.84
CA MET A 1 -0.68 -6.90 -38.26
C MET A 1 -1.40 -6.53 -36.97
N ILE A 2 -0.86 -6.95 -35.82
CA ILE A 2 -1.49 -6.69 -34.53
C ILE A 2 -1.26 -5.22 -34.22
N ILE A 3 -2.35 -4.49 -34.00
CA ILE A 3 -2.29 -3.08 -33.61
C ILE A 3 -1.96 -3.08 -32.12
N GLU A 4 -0.75 -2.66 -31.77
CA GLU A 4 -0.37 -2.39 -30.39
C GLU A 4 -1.13 -1.14 -29.92
N ASN A 5 -2.13 -1.36 -29.06
CA ASN A 5 -2.73 -0.29 -28.29
C ASN A 5 -1.69 0.11 -27.22
N ALA A 6 -0.88 1.11 -27.52
CA ALA A 6 -0.11 1.81 -26.50
C ALA A 6 -1.11 2.56 -25.62
N GLU A 7 -1.56 1.92 -24.54
CA GLU A 7 -2.23 2.61 -23.45
C GLU A 7 -1.24 3.62 -22.88
N GLU A 8 -1.40 4.88 -23.29
CA GLU A 8 -0.74 6.01 -22.68
C GLU A 8 -1.14 6.01 -21.21
N SER A 9 -0.22 5.58 -20.34
CA SER A 9 -0.37 5.55 -18.87
C SER A 9 -0.39 6.97 -18.32
N ARG A 10 -1.40 7.75 -18.70
CA ARG A 10 -1.77 8.96 -18.00
C ARG A 10 -2.52 8.50 -16.76
N PRO A 11 -2.13 8.92 -15.55
CA PRO A 11 -2.96 8.68 -14.39
C PRO A 11 -4.29 9.40 -14.62
N GLU A 12 -5.34 8.65 -14.90
CA GLU A 12 -6.76 9.06 -14.99
C GLU A 12 -7.21 9.94 -13.78
N ARG A 13 -6.40 9.99 -12.71
CA ARG A 13 -6.70 10.51 -11.38
C ARG A 13 -6.78 12.04 -11.25
N ARG A 14 -7.19 12.80 -12.26
CA ARG A 14 -7.37 14.25 -12.07
C ARG A 14 -8.61 14.82 -12.72
N LEU A 15 -9.81 14.37 -12.36
CA LEU A 15 -11.03 15.12 -12.68
C LEU A 15 -12.17 14.97 -11.65
N PHE A 16 -11.88 15.02 -10.34
CA PHE A 16 -12.92 15.41 -9.37
C PHE A 16 -12.31 16.35 -8.32
N LEU A 17 -12.11 17.60 -8.74
CA LEU A 17 -11.93 18.69 -7.79
C LEU A 17 -13.31 18.91 -7.17
N ASN A 18 -13.44 18.62 -5.87
CA ASN A 18 -14.62 18.82 -5.01
C ASN A 18 -15.58 17.62 -4.88
N GLU A 19 -15.19 16.62 -4.10
CA GLU A 19 -16.07 16.00 -3.10
C GLU A 19 -15.23 15.10 -2.20
N SER A 20 -15.18 15.40 -0.90
CA SER A 20 -14.81 14.49 0.21
C SER A 20 -13.55 13.61 0.05
N ASP A 21 -12.63 13.70 1.02
CA ASP A 21 -11.45 12.81 1.14
C ASP A 21 -11.76 11.28 1.08
N ASN A 22 -13.03 10.87 1.08
CA ASN A 22 -13.50 9.50 0.88
C ASN A 22 -13.34 8.95 -0.55
N SER A 23 -12.95 9.77 -1.55
CA SER A 23 -12.64 9.29 -2.90
C SER A 23 -11.26 8.61 -3.02
N ARG A 24 -10.43 8.68 -1.97
CA ARG A 24 -9.08 8.10 -1.96
C ARG A 24 -9.12 6.59 -1.70
N THR A 25 -9.10 5.80 -2.77
CA THR A 25 -9.09 4.32 -2.74
C THR A 25 -7.78 3.69 -2.23
N GLY A 26 -6.77 4.51 -1.89
CA GLY A 26 -5.50 4.03 -1.32
C GLY A 26 -4.27 4.44 -2.13
N ILE A 27 -3.16 3.72 -1.91
CA ILE A 27 -1.88 3.91 -2.61
C ILE A 27 -2.01 3.34 -4.03
N PRO A 28 -1.46 4.00 -5.08
CA PRO A 28 -1.41 3.41 -6.42
C PRO A 28 -0.67 2.06 -6.41
N ASN A 29 -1.13 1.12 -7.22
CA ASN A 29 -0.41 -0.13 -7.40
C ASN A 29 0.88 0.09 -8.22
N SER A 30 1.92 -0.69 -7.94
CA SER A 30 3.19 -0.60 -8.66
C SER A 30 3.86 -1.97 -8.80
N LEU A 31 4.27 -2.33 -10.01
CA LEU A 31 4.98 -3.59 -10.26
C LEU A 31 6.37 -3.63 -9.61
N ALA A 32 6.94 -2.48 -9.25
CA ALA A 32 8.23 -2.37 -8.56
C ALA A 32 8.15 -2.72 -7.06
N ILE A 33 6.95 -3.04 -6.55
CA ILE A 33 6.72 -3.42 -5.15
C ILE A 33 6.28 -4.89 -5.10
N HIS A 34 6.88 -5.67 -4.19
CA HIS A 34 6.63 -7.11 -4.04
C HIS A 34 5.16 -7.56 -3.94
N ASP A 35 4.29 -6.76 -3.32
CA ASP A 35 2.86 -6.99 -3.16
C ASP A 35 2.02 -6.01 -3.99
N ARG A 36 2.66 -5.31 -4.92
CA ARG A 36 2.09 -4.24 -5.74
C ARG A 36 1.46 -3.10 -4.94
N GLY A 37 1.87 -2.88 -3.69
CA GLY A 37 1.29 -1.83 -2.84
C GLY A 37 -0.06 -2.20 -2.22
N LEU A 38 -0.41 -3.49 -2.21
CA LEU A 38 -1.68 -3.98 -1.65
C LEU A 38 -1.66 -4.19 -0.13
N ALA A 39 -0.49 -4.16 0.53
CA ALA A 39 -0.45 -4.29 1.98
C ALA A 39 -1.17 -3.14 2.69
N THR A 40 -2.08 -3.50 3.58
CA THR A 40 -2.77 -2.58 4.49
C THR A 40 -2.09 -2.55 5.86
N LEU A 41 -2.26 -1.48 6.64
CA LEU A 41 -1.77 -1.40 8.02
C LEU A 41 -2.89 -0.96 8.97
N ILE A 42 -3.09 -1.72 10.05
CA ILE A 42 -4.01 -1.34 11.12
C ILE A 42 -3.32 -0.26 11.97
N GLY A 43 -3.80 0.98 11.89
CA GLY A 43 -3.22 2.11 12.61
C GLY A 43 -3.29 1.97 14.13
N ASN A 44 -2.39 2.69 14.82
CA ASN A 44 -2.32 2.69 16.29
C ASN A 44 -3.33 3.64 16.94
N THR A 45 -4.04 4.44 16.13
CA THR A 45 -5.13 5.30 16.60
C THR A 45 -6.29 4.43 17.05
N SER A 46 -6.54 4.40 18.36
CA SER A 46 -7.66 3.68 18.95
C SER A 46 -8.98 4.44 18.78
N LYS A 47 -9.28 4.81 17.53
CA LYS A 47 -10.46 5.55 17.10
C LYS A 47 -11.15 4.79 15.97
N ASP A 48 -12.47 4.89 15.91
CA ASP A 48 -13.26 4.35 14.81
C ASP A 48 -13.24 5.26 13.56
N SER A 49 -13.94 4.86 12.51
CA SER A 49 -14.03 5.61 11.25
C SER A 49 -14.70 6.98 11.39
N THR A 50 -15.48 7.20 12.45
CA THR A 50 -16.09 8.50 12.76
C THR A 50 -15.18 9.39 13.61
N GLY A 51 -14.02 8.87 14.03
CA GLY A 51 -13.06 9.56 14.89
C GLY A 51 -13.32 9.42 16.39
N LYS A 52 -14.33 8.64 16.80
CA LYS A 52 -14.65 8.41 18.21
C LYS A 52 -13.72 7.37 18.82
N SER A 53 -13.36 7.58 20.09
CA SER A 53 -12.51 6.65 20.83
C SER A 53 -13.17 5.29 21.00
N LEU A 54 -12.41 4.22 20.72
CA LEU A 54 -12.86 2.84 20.90
C LEU A 54 -13.10 2.51 22.37
N SER A 55 -14.08 1.64 22.64
CA SER A 55 -14.33 1.09 23.98
C SER A 55 -13.15 0.21 24.46
N PRO A 56 -12.96 0.02 25.78
CA PRO A 56 -11.85 -0.78 26.29
C PRO A 56 -11.81 -2.22 25.76
N THR A 57 -12.97 -2.86 25.58
CA THR A 57 -13.07 -4.21 25.01
C THR A 57 -12.63 -4.22 23.54
N MET A 58 -13.15 -3.29 22.74
CA MET A 58 -12.81 -3.18 21.32
C MET A 58 -11.33 -2.86 21.10
N ARG A 59 -10.71 -2.07 21.98
CA ARG A 59 -9.27 -1.81 21.93
C ARG A 59 -8.44 -3.07 22.07
N LYS A 60 -8.79 -3.97 22.99
CA LYS A 60 -8.10 -5.26 23.17
C LYS A 60 -8.24 -6.14 21.94
N ASP A 61 -9.40 -6.13 21.30
CA ASP A 61 -9.66 -6.91 20.09
C ASP A 61 -8.83 -6.40 18.91
N ILE A 62 -8.80 -5.07 18.71
CA ILE A 62 -7.99 -4.44 17.67
C ILE A 62 -6.48 -4.62 17.94
N GLU A 63 -6.05 -4.59 19.20
CA GLU A 63 -4.65 -4.87 19.55
C GLU A 63 -4.26 -6.30 19.15
N ARG A 64 -5.12 -7.29 19.40
CA ARG A 64 -4.89 -8.66 18.91
C ARG A 64 -4.82 -8.72 17.39
N LEU A 65 -5.69 -7.99 16.69
CA LEU A 65 -5.66 -7.90 15.23
C LEU A 65 -4.35 -7.29 14.70
N ARG A 66 -3.82 -6.24 15.35
CA ARG A 66 -2.52 -5.65 14.98
C ARG A 66 -1.38 -6.67 15.10
N ILE A 67 -1.38 -7.47 16.17
CA ILE A 67 -0.37 -8.52 16.36
C ILE A 67 -0.47 -9.58 15.25
N TRP A 68 -1.69 -10.00 14.91
CA TRP A 68 -1.92 -11.00 13.87
C TRP A 68 -1.52 -10.47 12.48
N ASP A 69 -1.87 -9.22 12.18
CA ASP A 69 -1.46 -8.51 10.96
C ASP A 69 0.07 -8.47 10.82
N ALA A 70 0.78 -8.04 11.87
CA ALA A 70 2.24 -8.00 11.88
C ALA A 70 2.88 -9.40 11.67
N ARG A 71 2.34 -10.43 12.33
CA ARG A 71 2.81 -11.82 12.17
C ARG A 71 2.57 -12.34 10.75
N SER A 72 1.45 -12.00 10.14
CA SER A 72 1.10 -12.47 8.79
C SER A 72 2.11 -12.02 7.72
N LYS A 73 2.69 -10.83 7.88
CA LYS A 73 3.65 -10.18 6.97
C LYS A 73 5.10 -10.67 7.12
N THR A 74 5.35 -11.65 7.98
CA THR A 74 6.72 -12.08 8.35
C THR A 74 7.24 -13.24 7.48
N LYS A 75 6.47 -13.70 6.48
CA LYS A 75 6.85 -14.82 5.61
C LYS A 75 8.17 -14.56 4.87
N ASN A 76 9.05 -15.56 4.81
CA ASN A 76 10.41 -15.42 4.27
C ASN A 76 10.46 -14.96 2.80
N ASN A 77 9.53 -15.42 1.97
CA ASN A 77 9.50 -15.06 0.55
C ASN A 77 9.22 -13.57 0.32
N GLU A 78 8.31 -12.99 1.11
CA GLU A 78 7.99 -11.55 1.03
C GLU A 78 9.18 -10.69 1.43
N LYS A 79 9.93 -11.12 2.46
CA LYS A 79 11.16 -10.44 2.88
C LYS A 79 12.22 -10.46 1.78
N ASN A 80 12.44 -11.61 1.14
CA ASN A 80 13.42 -11.74 0.08
C ASN A 80 13.09 -10.83 -1.11
N LEU A 81 11.82 -10.79 -1.54
CA LEU A 81 11.39 -9.91 -2.62
C LEU A 81 11.50 -8.42 -2.25
N ARG A 82 11.14 -8.03 -1.02
CA ARG A 82 11.33 -6.66 -0.53
C ARG A 82 12.80 -6.23 -0.61
N SER A 83 13.70 -7.07 -0.10
CA SER A 83 15.14 -6.78 -0.15
C SER A 83 15.65 -6.71 -1.59
N ALA A 84 15.23 -7.63 -2.47
CA ALA A 84 15.62 -7.62 -3.87
C ALA A 84 15.18 -6.33 -4.59
N PHE A 85 13.95 -5.88 -4.38
CA PHE A 85 13.48 -4.61 -4.97
C PHE A 85 14.24 -3.40 -4.43
N ILE A 86 14.60 -3.37 -3.14
CA ILE A 86 15.44 -2.31 -2.58
C ILE A 86 16.82 -2.29 -3.24
N GLU A 87 17.42 -3.46 -3.49
CA GLU A 87 18.72 -3.52 -4.17
C GLU A 87 18.62 -3.12 -5.65
N LEU A 88 17.54 -3.50 -6.34
CA LEU A 88 17.30 -3.06 -7.73
C LEU A 88 17.12 -1.54 -7.81
N ASP A 89 16.44 -0.93 -6.87
CA ASP A 89 16.25 0.52 -6.78
C ASP A 89 17.60 1.25 -6.58
N LYS A 90 18.45 0.74 -5.69
CA LYS A 90 19.82 1.26 -5.52
C LYS A 90 20.67 1.14 -6.79
N LEU A 91 20.52 0.06 -7.56
CA LEU A 91 21.24 -0.13 -8.81
C LEU A 91 20.74 0.81 -9.90
N LYS A 92 19.42 1.03 -9.98
CA LYS A 92 18.79 2.02 -10.87
C LYS A 92 19.40 3.40 -10.64
N ASP A 93 19.49 3.85 -9.38
CA ASP A 93 20.06 5.14 -9.00
C ASP A 93 21.53 5.27 -9.43
N LYS A 94 22.33 4.22 -9.20
CA LYS A 94 23.76 4.20 -9.59
C LYS A 94 23.96 4.26 -11.10
N LEU A 95 23.05 3.68 -11.87
CA LEU A 95 23.11 3.63 -13.33
C LEU A 95 22.40 4.82 -13.99
N THR A 96 21.90 5.79 -13.21
CA THR A 96 21.13 6.96 -13.69
C THR A 96 19.93 6.58 -14.57
N LEU A 97 19.36 5.40 -14.34
CA LEU A 97 18.18 4.92 -15.07
C LEU A 97 16.94 5.59 -14.46
N SER A 98 16.08 6.18 -15.30
CA SER A 98 14.81 6.81 -14.90
C SER A 98 13.64 5.85 -15.03
#